data_AF-A0A644ZSW9-F1
#
_entry.id   AF-A0A644ZSW9-F1
#
_cell.length_a   1.000
_cell.length_b   1.000
_cell.length_c   1.000
_cell.angle_alpha   90.00
_cell.angle_beta   90.00
_cell.angle_gamma   90.00
#
_symmetry.space_group_name_H-M   'P 1'
#
loop_
_entity.id
_entity.type
_entity.pdbx_description
1 polymer ?
#
loop_
_entity_poly.entity_id
_entity_poly.type
_entity_poly.pdbx_seq_one_letter_code
_entity_poly.pdbx_strand_id
1 'polypeptide(L)'
;MKRSVRMILAVACLLIGLAAVANAAATDQILSRWGKKIKLIDREDQVSNLEIRATYYSTEYVEALVQSEAQKNLWTQQEADEYKYRLLNTLQLEEMIPIRIEFTNNGPSMQLGPFDVMVKLMIGNKEYKMADYDKRFNFKFQGEKEGLVFFRRYDEKTGKDLLKGVKQVRLIFSPTISPITDGRRTEFIWDIANDDPAKLFQGKAAAKYETDRLIKRLEKLRKDKAEEEAKLASINGEISTIQARLDELAKQ
;
A
#
# COMPACT_ATOMS: atom_id res chain seq x y z
N MET A 1 7.30 11.08 -56.00
CA MET A 1 6.94 11.50 -54.61
C MET A 1 7.84 12.64 -54.18
N LYS A 2 7.26 13.85 -54.07
CA LYS A 2 7.97 15.14 -53.98
C LYS A 2 8.69 15.27 -52.62
N ARG A 3 9.92 15.82 -52.60
CA ARG A 3 10.78 16.01 -51.40
C ARG A 3 10.01 16.52 -50.16
N SER A 4 9.00 17.36 -50.36
CA SER A 4 8.12 17.90 -49.33
C SER A 4 7.34 16.83 -48.56
N VAL A 5 6.88 15.76 -49.21
CA VAL A 5 6.15 14.65 -48.56
C VAL A 5 7.09 13.82 -47.67
N ARG A 6 8.35 13.63 -48.09
CA ARG A 6 9.37 12.94 -47.26
C ARG A 6 9.77 13.76 -46.05
N MET A 7 9.84 15.09 -46.18
CA MET A 7 10.16 16.00 -45.08
C MET A 7 9.02 16.08 -44.06
N ILE A 8 7.75 16.14 -44.51
CA ILE A 8 6.58 16.11 -43.61
C ILE A 8 6.50 14.77 -42.87
N LEU A 9 6.74 13.64 -43.54
CA LEU A 9 6.74 12.33 -42.89
C LEU A 9 7.87 12.19 -41.86
N ALA A 10 9.07 12.71 -42.16
CA ALA A 10 10.19 12.72 -41.22
C ALA A 10 9.91 13.59 -39.97
N VAL A 11 9.30 14.77 -40.15
CA VAL A 11 8.90 15.65 -39.04
C VAL A 11 7.78 15.02 -38.21
N ALA A 12 6.79 14.38 -38.85
CA ALA A 12 5.74 13.67 -38.15
C ALA A 12 6.28 12.48 -37.34
N CYS A 13 7.19 11.68 -37.90
CA CYS A 13 7.87 10.60 -37.16
C CYS A 13 8.71 11.14 -35.99
N LEU A 14 9.37 12.29 -36.17
CA LEU A 14 10.15 12.93 -35.10
C LEU A 14 9.25 13.42 -33.96
N LEU A 15 8.11 14.04 -34.28
CA LEU A 15 7.13 14.54 -33.30
C LEU A 15 6.46 13.39 -32.54
N ILE A 16 6.13 12.29 -33.21
CA ILE A 16 5.57 11.08 -32.56
C ILE A 16 6.62 10.44 -31.65
N GLY A 17 7.89 10.38 -32.09
CA GLY A 17 9.00 9.90 -31.27
C GLY A 17 9.22 10.74 -30.01
N LEU A 18 9.16 12.07 -30.13
CA LEU A 18 9.29 13.01 -28.99
C LEU A 18 8.13 12.92 -27.99
N ALA A 19 6.90 12.67 -28.45
CA ALA A 19 5.75 12.50 -27.57
C ALA A 19 5.81 11.19 -26.76
N ALA A 20 6.29 10.10 -27.37
CA ALA A 20 6.44 8.81 -26.70
C ALA A 20 7.50 8.84 -25.59
N VAL A 21 8.66 9.49 -25.83
CA VAL A 21 9.72 9.64 -24.82
C VAL A 21 9.31 10.52 -23.65
N ALA A 22 8.54 11.59 -23.89
CA ALA A 22 8.06 12.48 -22.83
C ALA A 22 7.10 11.75 -21.87
N ASN A 23 6.21 10.91 -22.39
CA ASN A 23 5.28 10.12 -21.56
C ASN A 23 6.00 9.03 -20.75
N ALA A 24 7.02 8.37 -21.32
CA ALA A 24 7.82 7.38 -20.59
C ALA A 24 8.62 8.03 -19.44
N ALA A 25 9.26 9.17 -19.70
CA ALA A 25 10.01 9.91 -18.70
C ALA A 25 9.13 10.38 -17.52
N ALA A 26 7.91 10.84 -17.81
CA ALA A 26 6.95 11.21 -16.77
C ALA A 26 6.51 10.00 -15.93
N THR A 27 6.28 8.85 -16.57
CA THR A 27 5.91 7.59 -15.90
C THR A 27 7.02 7.12 -14.96
N ASP A 28 8.27 7.09 -15.42
CA ASP A 28 9.43 6.67 -14.61
C ASP A 28 9.68 7.63 -13.43
N GLN A 29 9.46 8.93 -13.62
CA GLN A 29 9.53 9.92 -12.56
C GLN A 29 8.48 9.65 -11.46
N ILE A 30 7.26 9.29 -11.84
CA ILE A 30 6.22 8.91 -10.87
C ILE A 30 6.62 7.62 -10.13
N LEU A 31 7.05 6.59 -10.86
CA LEU A 31 7.44 5.31 -10.28
C LEU A 31 8.60 5.46 -9.27
N SER A 32 9.63 6.23 -9.61
CA SER A 32 10.78 6.47 -8.73
C SER A 32 10.48 7.37 -7.53
N ARG A 33 9.54 8.32 -7.66
CA ARG A 33 9.11 9.14 -6.52
C ARG A 33 8.43 8.31 -5.43
N TRP A 34 7.66 7.30 -5.83
CA TRP A 34 6.89 6.44 -4.92
C TRP A 34 7.63 5.15 -4.54
N GLY A 35 8.50 4.64 -5.40
CA GLY A 35 9.42 3.52 -5.13
C GLY A 35 10.80 4.03 -4.74
N LYS A 36 11.07 4.10 -3.44
CA LYS A 36 12.32 4.64 -2.89
C LYS A 36 13.25 3.51 -2.48
N LYS A 37 14.56 3.70 -2.63
CA LYS A 37 15.56 2.71 -2.22
C LYS A 37 16.67 3.32 -1.38
N ILE A 38 17.17 2.55 -0.43
CA ILE A 38 18.35 2.84 0.39
C ILE A 38 19.28 1.66 0.26
N LYS A 39 20.55 1.93 -0.06
CA LYS A 39 21.61 0.93 -0.06
C LYS A 39 22.54 1.18 1.13
N LEU A 40 22.74 0.17 1.95
CA LEU A 40 23.59 0.20 3.13
C LEU A 40 24.75 -0.76 2.92
N ILE A 41 25.98 -0.25 2.98
CA ILE A 41 27.19 -1.07 2.92
C ILE A 41 27.61 -1.41 4.35
N ASP A 42 28.06 -2.64 4.58
CA ASP A 42 28.60 -3.12 5.84
C ASP A 42 29.86 -2.32 6.22
N ARG A 43 29.97 -1.96 7.49
CA ARG A 43 31.06 -1.10 7.96
C ARG A 43 32.37 -1.85 8.15
N GLU A 44 32.31 -3.14 8.42
CA GLU A 44 33.47 -3.97 8.73
C GLU A 44 34.15 -4.47 7.45
N ASP A 45 33.39 -5.10 6.55
CA ASP A 45 33.97 -5.71 5.35
C ASP A 45 33.93 -4.80 4.10
N GLN A 46 33.13 -3.73 4.10
CA GLN A 46 32.95 -2.77 2.99
C GLN A 46 32.51 -3.40 1.65
N VAL A 47 32.06 -4.65 1.64
CA VAL A 47 31.66 -5.41 0.44
C VAL A 47 30.22 -5.88 0.56
N SER A 48 29.86 -6.42 1.73
CA SER A 48 28.50 -6.78 2.07
C SER A 48 27.62 -5.55 2.09
N ASN A 49 26.39 -5.71 1.62
CA ASN A 49 25.40 -4.66 1.54
C ASN A 49 23.97 -5.21 1.66
N LEU A 50 23.11 -4.28 2.05
CA LEU A 50 21.67 -4.46 2.09
C LEU A 50 21.04 -3.31 1.32
N GLU A 51 20.38 -3.61 0.20
CA GLU A 51 19.46 -2.68 -0.44
C GLU A 51 18.04 -2.96 0.08
N ILE A 52 17.38 -1.91 0.55
CA ILE A 52 15.96 -1.93 0.93
C ILE A 52 15.25 -0.99 -0.03
N ARG A 53 14.23 -1.49 -0.71
CA ARG A 53 13.30 -0.70 -1.50
C ARG A 53 11.94 -0.76 -0.85
N ALA A 54 11.31 0.40 -0.72
CA ALA A 54 9.95 0.53 -0.24
C ALA A 54 9.13 1.33 -1.25
N THR A 55 7.95 0.81 -1.56
CA THR A 55 7.06 1.40 -2.57
C THR A 55 5.68 1.62 -1.96
N TYR A 56 5.29 2.89 -1.85
CA TYR A 56 3.94 3.28 -1.44
C TYR A 56 3.01 3.31 -2.66
N TYR A 57 1.91 2.55 -2.61
CA TYR A 57 0.94 2.48 -3.71
C TYR A 57 -0.06 3.63 -3.66
N SER A 58 0.37 4.81 -4.09
CA SER A 58 -0.53 5.93 -4.34
C SER A 58 -1.36 5.73 -5.61
N THR A 59 -2.38 6.56 -5.78
CA THR A 59 -3.17 6.62 -7.02
C THR A 59 -2.29 6.80 -8.25
N GLU A 60 -1.42 7.81 -8.23
CA GLU A 60 -0.54 8.12 -9.37
C GLU A 60 0.43 6.97 -9.63
N TYR A 61 0.94 6.31 -8.58
CA TYR A 61 1.83 5.16 -8.75
C TYR A 61 1.12 3.98 -9.41
N VAL A 62 -0.10 3.65 -8.97
CA VAL A 62 -0.87 2.54 -9.53
C VAL A 62 -1.16 2.77 -11.01
N GLU A 63 -1.56 3.99 -11.39
CA GLU A 63 -1.79 4.33 -12.80
C GLU A 63 -0.51 4.24 -13.64
N ALA A 64 0.59 4.83 -13.15
CA ALA A 64 1.89 4.75 -13.80
C ALA A 64 2.38 3.31 -13.93
N LEU A 65 2.15 2.46 -12.93
CA LEU A 65 2.53 1.04 -12.95
C LEU A 65 1.73 0.27 -14.01
N VAL A 66 0.41 0.46 -14.05
CA VAL A 66 -0.45 -0.18 -15.06
C VAL A 66 -0.03 0.27 -16.47
N GLN A 67 0.23 1.56 -16.66
CA GLN A 67 0.69 2.09 -17.94
C GLN A 67 2.05 1.51 -18.36
N SER A 68 3.01 1.46 -17.42
CA SER A 68 4.34 0.91 -17.66
C SER A 68 4.29 -0.58 -18.03
N GLU A 69 3.53 -1.39 -17.28
CA GLU A 69 3.36 -2.82 -17.58
C GLU A 69 2.60 -3.05 -18.89
N ALA A 70 1.57 -2.25 -19.18
CA ALA A 70 0.85 -2.37 -20.44
C ALA A 70 1.75 -2.07 -21.64
N GLN A 71 2.59 -1.03 -21.55
CA GLN A 71 3.52 -0.68 -22.61
C GLN A 71 4.63 -1.74 -22.77
N LYS A 72 5.20 -2.22 -21.66
CA LYS A 72 6.28 -3.22 -21.66
C LYS A 72 5.83 -4.56 -22.25
N ASN A 73 4.60 -4.96 -21.96
CA ASN A 73 4.05 -6.24 -22.38
C ASN A 73 3.15 -6.15 -23.63
N LEU A 74 3.03 -4.96 -24.24
CA LEU A 74 2.17 -4.70 -25.41
C LEU A 74 0.70 -5.09 -25.19
N TRP A 75 0.19 -4.85 -23.97
CA TRP A 75 -1.17 -5.19 -23.60
C TRP A 75 -2.21 -4.34 -24.33
N THR A 76 -3.32 -4.98 -24.63
CA THR A 76 -4.57 -4.31 -24.98
C THR A 76 -5.13 -3.55 -23.77
N GLN A 77 -6.07 -2.62 -24.01
CA GLN A 77 -6.76 -1.92 -22.91
C GLN A 77 -7.47 -2.89 -21.96
N GLN A 78 -8.05 -3.97 -22.49
CA GLN A 78 -8.73 -4.98 -21.68
C GLN A 78 -7.75 -5.68 -20.72
N GLU A 79 -6.58 -6.12 -21.22
CA GLU A 79 -5.56 -6.78 -20.38
C GLU A 79 -5.01 -5.83 -19.30
N ALA A 80 -4.81 -4.55 -19.64
CA ALA A 80 -4.41 -3.53 -18.69
C ALA A 80 -5.48 -3.30 -17.60
N ASP A 81 -6.76 -3.26 -17.98
CA ASP A 81 -7.88 -3.13 -17.03
C ASP A 81 -8.00 -4.36 -16.12
N GLU A 82 -7.83 -5.58 -16.65
CA GLU A 82 -7.83 -6.82 -15.87
C GLU A 82 -6.64 -6.89 -14.90
N TYR A 83 -5.46 -6.43 -15.33
CA TYR A 83 -4.31 -6.29 -14.45
C TYR A 83 -4.58 -5.27 -13.33
N LYS A 84 -5.09 -4.08 -13.68
CA LYS A 84 -5.47 -3.04 -12.70
C LYS A 84 -6.49 -3.59 -11.70
N TYR A 85 -7.51 -4.32 -12.15
CA TYR A 85 -8.51 -4.95 -11.29
C TYR A 85 -7.89 -5.93 -10.27
N ARG A 86 -6.99 -6.82 -10.71
CA ARG A 86 -6.31 -7.79 -9.83
C ARG A 86 -5.38 -7.08 -8.83
N LEU A 87 -4.67 -6.06 -9.30
CA LEU A 87 -3.79 -5.25 -8.45
C LEU A 87 -4.60 -4.54 -7.36
N LEU A 88 -5.68 -3.85 -7.70
CA LEU A 88 -6.51 -3.13 -6.74
C LEU A 88 -7.13 -4.05 -5.68
N ASN A 89 -7.60 -5.24 -6.10
CA ASN A 89 -8.08 -6.27 -5.17
C ASN A 89 -7.01 -6.76 -4.19
N THR A 90 -5.74 -6.87 -4.65
CA THR A 90 -4.62 -7.30 -3.81
C THR A 90 -4.22 -6.20 -2.83
N LEU A 91 -4.23 -4.94 -3.27
CA LEU A 91 -3.79 -3.80 -2.48
C LEU A 91 -4.79 -3.37 -1.40
N GLN A 92 -6.09 -3.63 -1.61
CA GLN A 92 -7.15 -3.29 -0.65
C GLN A 92 -7.11 -1.81 -0.19
N LEU A 93 -6.81 -0.89 -1.11
CA LEU A 93 -6.54 0.55 -0.85
C LEU A 93 -7.65 1.29 -0.08
N GLU A 94 -8.85 0.73 -0.05
CA GLU A 94 -9.97 1.28 0.70
C GLU A 94 -9.83 1.10 2.20
N GLU A 95 -9.33 -0.05 2.65
CA GLU A 95 -9.24 -0.40 4.06
C GLU A 95 -7.80 -0.37 4.58
N MET A 96 -6.84 -0.50 3.66
CA MET A 96 -5.43 -0.66 3.96
C MET A 96 -4.57 0.39 3.25
N ILE A 97 -3.40 0.62 3.83
CA ILE A 97 -2.29 1.38 3.27
C ILE A 97 -1.21 0.33 2.95
N PRO A 98 -1.15 -0.17 1.72
CA PRO A 98 -0.19 -1.18 1.32
C PRO A 98 1.15 -0.55 0.95
N ILE A 99 2.23 -1.19 1.39
CA ILE A 99 3.58 -0.84 1.01
C ILE A 99 4.29 -2.13 0.58
N ARG A 100 4.89 -2.13 -0.62
CA ARG A 100 5.80 -3.22 -1.03
C ARG A 100 7.17 -2.96 -0.45
N ILE A 101 7.74 -3.99 0.16
CA ILE A 101 9.11 -3.97 0.67
C ILE A 101 9.88 -5.03 -0.11
N GLU A 102 11.04 -4.63 -0.64
CA GLU A 102 11.99 -5.51 -1.32
C GLU A 102 13.34 -5.37 -0.65
N PHE A 103 13.97 -6.50 -0.37
CA PHE A 103 15.32 -6.61 0.18
C PHE A 103 16.21 -7.28 -0.86
N THR A 104 17.40 -6.72 -1.08
CA THR A 104 18.51 -7.39 -1.76
C THR A 104 19.68 -7.43 -0.79
N ASN A 105 19.93 -8.62 -0.23
CA ASN A 105 20.94 -8.84 0.79
C ASN A 105 22.07 -9.73 0.25
N ASN A 106 23.26 -9.18 0.08
CA ASN A 106 24.46 -9.97 -0.24
C ASN A 106 25.39 -10.15 0.97
N GLY A 107 25.00 -9.69 2.17
CA GLY A 107 25.72 -9.88 3.42
C GLY A 107 25.26 -11.10 4.21
N PRO A 108 25.44 -11.10 5.55
CA PRO A 108 24.96 -12.17 6.42
C PRO A 108 23.46 -12.39 6.30
N SER A 109 23.01 -13.64 6.48
CA SER A 109 21.57 -13.94 6.43
C SER A 109 20.79 -13.15 7.48
N MET A 110 19.71 -12.50 7.05
CA MET A 110 18.84 -11.73 7.92
C MET A 110 17.80 -12.64 8.59
N GLN A 111 17.58 -12.44 9.88
CA GLN A 111 16.44 -13.00 10.62
C GLN A 111 15.47 -11.87 10.93
N LEU A 112 14.39 -11.84 10.16
CA LEU A 112 13.40 -10.77 10.18
C LEU A 112 12.23 -11.05 11.13
N GLY A 113 12.08 -12.29 11.61
CA GLY A 113 11.01 -12.70 12.51
C GLY A 113 11.28 -12.30 13.97
N PRO A 114 10.27 -11.83 14.72
CA PRO A 114 8.90 -11.52 14.28
C PRO A 114 8.86 -10.19 13.51
N PHE A 115 8.40 -10.23 12.25
CA PHE A 115 8.50 -9.06 11.35
C PHE A 115 7.52 -7.94 11.70
N ASP A 116 6.39 -8.26 12.35
CA ASP A 116 5.34 -7.32 12.74
C ASP A 116 5.81 -6.17 13.64
N VAL A 117 6.94 -6.34 14.32
CA VAL A 117 7.57 -5.30 15.16
C VAL A 117 8.78 -4.62 14.49
N MET A 118 9.23 -5.13 13.33
CA MET A 118 10.43 -4.63 12.65
C MET A 118 10.15 -3.41 11.77
N VAL A 119 8.89 -3.20 11.38
CA VAL A 119 8.50 -2.10 10.50
C VAL A 119 7.26 -1.41 11.05
N LYS A 120 7.31 -0.07 11.12
CA LYS A 120 6.19 0.75 11.57
C LYS A 120 5.92 1.90 10.62
N LEU A 121 4.66 2.33 10.56
CA LEU A 121 4.24 3.49 9.78
C LEU A 121 3.96 4.66 10.73
N MET A 122 4.66 5.77 10.51
CA MET A 122 4.34 7.05 11.11
C MET A 122 3.34 7.78 10.23
N ILE A 123 2.19 8.11 10.81
CA ILE A 123 1.21 8.99 10.18
C ILE A 123 1.07 10.22 11.09
N GLY A 124 1.57 11.36 10.60
CA GLY A 124 1.79 12.54 11.44
C GLY A 124 2.81 12.24 12.56
N ASN A 125 2.36 12.32 13.80
CA ASN A 125 3.16 12.08 15.01
C ASN A 125 2.82 10.75 15.72
N LYS A 126 1.99 9.90 15.11
CA LYS A 126 1.55 8.64 15.70
C LYS A 126 2.17 7.44 14.97
N GLU A 127 2.51 6.43 15.75
CA GLU A 127 3.03 5.14 15.29
C GLU A 127 1.88 4.14 15.07
N TYR A 128 1.89 3.47 13.93
CA TYR A 128 0.96 2.42 13.57
C TYR A 128 1.71 1.12 13.27
N LYS A 129 1.22 0.03 13.88
CA LYS A 129 1.70 -1.32 13.62
C LYS A 129 1.07 -1.88 12.34
N MET A 130 1.74 -2.85 11.74
CA MET A 130 1.19 -3.58 10.60
C MET A 130 -0.07 -4.35 11.02
N ALA A 131 -1.09 -4.27 10.18
CA ALA A 131 -2.31 -5.06 10.30
C ALA A 131 -2.14 -6.45 9.68
N ASP A 132 -1.42 -6.52 8.56
CA ASP A 132 -1.02 -7.77 7.92
C ASP A 132 0.27 -7.60 7.11
N TYR A 133 0.90 -8.70 6.74
CA TYR A 133 2.13 -8.72 5.95
C TYR A 133 2.40 -10.13 5.41
N ASP A 134 3.22 -10.20 4.37
CA ASP A 134 3.72 -11.47 3.83
C ASP A 134 4.53 -12.25 4.87
N LYS A 135 3.99 -13.38 5.34
CA LYS A 135 4.60 -14.20 6.40
C LYS A 135 5.95 -14.80 5.99
N ARG A 136 6.30 -14.80 4.69
CA ARG A 136 7.64 -15.17 4.21
C ARG A 136 8.72 -14.27 4.82
N PHE A 137 8.38 -13.06 5.25
CA PHE A 137 9.31 -12.21 5.98
C PHE A 137 9.77 -12.82 7.31
N ASN A 138 9.01 -13.70 7.98
CA ASN A 138 9.46 -14.28 9.25
C ASN A 138 10.60 -15.29 9.12
N PHE A 139 10.89 -15.77 7.90
CA PHE A 139 11.91 -16.78 7.68
C PHE A 139 13.26 -16.12 7.39
N LYS A 140 14.33 -16.74 7.91
CA LYS A 140 15.72 -16.38 7.60
C LYS A 140 15.94 -16.35 6.08
N PHE A 141 16.69 -15.37 5.58
CA PHE A 141 17.04 -15.33 4.15
C PHE A 141 18.38 -14.64 3.87
N GLN A 142 18.92 -14.94 2.69
CA GLN A 142 20.02 -14.26 2.03
C GLN A 142 19.62 -14.13 0.55
N GLY A 143 20.12 -13.11 -0.14
CA GLY A 143 19.68 -12.77 -1.50
C GLY A 143 18.44 -11.88 -1.50
N GLU A 144 17.50 -12.15 -2.40
CA GLU A 144 16.33 -11.30 -2.63
C GLU A 144 15.11 -11.80 -1.86
N LYS A 145 14.35 -10.87 -1.27
CA LYS A 145 13.04 -11.16 -0.67
C LYS A 145 12.13 -9.95 -0.79
N GLU A 146 10.90 -10.20 -1.19
CA GLU A 146 9.89 -9.16 -1.32
C GLU A 146 8.53 -9.59 -0.80
N GLY A 147 7.70 -8.60 -0.51
CA GLY A 147 6.33 -8.83 -0.04
C GLY A 147 5.60 -7.52 0.24
N LEU A 148 4.29 -7.64 0.43
CA LEU A 148 3.43 -6.55 0.85
C LEU A 148 3.34 -6.51 2.37
N VAL A 149 3.31 -5.30 2.90
CA VAL A 149 2.88 -4.99 4.26
C VAL A 149 1.66 -4.09 4.20
N PHE A 150 0.75 -4.27 5.15
CA PHE A 150 -0.52 -3.54 5.19
C PHE A 150 -0.67 -2.86 6.55
N PHE A 151 -0.93 -1.55 6.52
CA PHE A 151 -1.36 -0.78 7.68
C PHE A 151 -2.84 -0.45 7.53
N ARG A 152 -3.60 -0.33 8.63
CA ARG A 152 -5.00 0.07 8.51
C ARG A 152 -5.09 1.51 8.01
N ARG A 153 -6.05 1.78 7.12
CA ARG A 153 -6.38 3.13 6.68
C ARG A 153 -7.21 3.90 7.71
N TYR A 154 -8.08 3.19 8.44
CA TYR A 154 -8.95 3.80 9.45
C TYR A 154 -8.50 3.45 10.86
N ASP A 155 -8.64 4.40 11.76
CA ASP A 155 -8.46 4.20 13.19
C ASP A 155 -9.52 3.20 13.71
N GLU A 156 -9.09 2.11 14.36
CA GLU A 156 -9.99 1.04 14.81
C GLU A 156 -11.05 1.51 15.82
N LYS A 157 -10.73 2.53 16.62
CA LYS A 157 -11.62 3.00 17.70
C LYS A 157 -12.61 4.04 17.20
N THR A 158 -12.15 4.93 16.33
CA THR A 158 -12.91 6.12 15.92
C THR A 158 -13.45 6.04 14.49
N GLY A 159 -12.99 5.08 13.68
CA GLY A 159 -13.36 4.93 12.27
C GLY A 159 -12.86 6.07 11.38
N LYS A 160 -12.03 6.98 11.89
CA LYS A 160 -11.50 8.12 11.13
C LYS A 160 -10.43 7.67 10.15
N ASP A 161 -10.47 8.19 8.93
CA ASP A 161 -9.40 8.00 7.94
C ASP A 161 -8.12 8.63 8.48
N LEU A 162 -7.08 7.81 8.64
CA LEU A 162 -5.78 8.19 9.20
C LEU A 162 -5.00 9.10 8.26
N LEU A 163 -5.25 9.04 6.95
CA LEU A 163 -4.54 9.83 5.95
C LEU A 163 -5.20 11.19 5.68
N LYS A 164 -6.43 11.39 6.17
CA LYS A 164 -7.17 12.64 5.93
C LYS A 164 -6.43 13.84 6.52
N GLY A 165 -6.05 14.78 5.65
CA GLY A 165 -5.32 16.00 6.04
C GLY A 165 -3.84 15.77 6.36
N VAL A 166 -3.33 14.55 6.15
CA VAL A 166 -1.92 14.23 6.36
C VAL A 166 -1.15 14.51 5.09
N LYS A 167 -0.05 15.27 5.22
CA LYS A 167 0.81 15.59 4.07
C LYS A 167 1.87 14.52 3.82
N GLN A 168 2.35 13.87 4.87
CA GLN A 168 3.46 12.92 4.76
C GLN A 168 3.27 11.71 5.66
N VAL A 169 3.72 10.57 5.15
CA VAL A 169 3.86 9.33 5.92
C VAL A 169 5.33 8.91 5.94
N ARG A 170 5.76 8.24 7.01
CA ARG A 170 7.12 7.70 7.12
C ARG A 170 7.10 6.23 7.48
N LEU A 171 7.70 5.38 6.65
CA LEU A 171 7.97 3.99 7.01
C LEU A 171 9.31 3.90 7.70
N ILE A 172 9.35 3.35 8.90
CA ILE A 172 10.56 3.23 9.71
C ILE A 172 10.85 1.75 9.93
N PHE A 173 12.09 1.36 9.61
CA PHE A 173 12.62 0.04 9.90
C PHE A 173 13.38 0.07 11.23
N SER A 174 13.23 -1.00 12.03
CA SER A 174 14.02 -1.20 13.23
C SER A 174 15.51 -1.27 12.85
N PRO A 175 16.42 -0.60 13.57
CA PRO A 175 17.86 -0.76 13.35
C PRO A 175 18.33 -2.22 13.50
N THR A 176 17.60 -3.03 14.27
CA THR A 176 17.93 -4.44 14.52
C THR A 176 17.47 -5.39 13.42
N ILE A 177 16.88 -4.88 12.32
CA ILE A 177 16.33 -5.72 11.26
C ILE A 177 17.41 -6.51 10.49
N SER A 178 18.64 -6.01 10.49
CA SER A 178 19.82 -6.64 9.92
C SER A 178 21.05 -6.24 10.73
N PRO A 179 22.08 -7.10 10.83
CA PRO A 179 23.39 -6.70 11.35
C PRO A 179 23.94 -5.46 10.62
N ILE A 180 23.68 -5.35 9.31
CA ILE A 180 24.10 -4.20 8.52
C ILE A 180 23.36 -2.94 8.97
N THR A 181 22.09 -3.00 9.34
CA THR A 181 21.32 -1.80 9.74
C THR A 181 21.59 -1.36 11.18
N ASP A 182 22.42 -2.07 11.94
CA ASP A 182 22.58 -1.82 13.36
C ASP A 182 23.07 -0.39 13.65
N GLY A 183 22.39 0.27 14.58
CA GLY A 183 22.61 1.70 14.90
C GLY A 183 22.32 2.69 13.76
N ARG A 184 21.76 2.27 12.63
CA ARG A 184 21.40 3.15 11.50
C ARG A 184 19.89 3.36 11.42
N ARG A 185 19.48 4.62 11.23
CA ARG A 185 18.08 4.96 10.95
C ARG A 185 17.79 4.68 9.47
N THR A 186 16.93 3.69 9.22
CA THR A 186 16.42 3.41 7.88
C THR A 186 14.95 3.81 7.81
N GLU A 187 14.67 4.87 7.04
CA GLU A 187 13.31 5.35 6.87
C GLU A 187 13.04 5.83 5.45
N PHE A 188 11.76 5.73 5.06
CA PHE A 188 11.26 6.21 3.78
C PHE A 188 10.11 7.17 4.04
N ILE A 189 10.14 8.32 3.39
CA ILE A 189 9.16 9.39 3.57
C ILE A 189 8.44 9.62 2.25
N TRP A 190 7.12 9.63 2.23
CA TRP A 190 6.35 10.00 1.03
C TRP A 190 5.47 11.21 1.31
N ASP A 191 5.33 12.07 0.31
CA ASP A 191 4.35 13.15 0.29
C ASP A 191 3.04 12.62 -0.32
N ILE A 192 1.98 12.64 0.46
CA ILE A 192 0.66 12.07 0.14
C ILE A 192 -0.45 13.13 0.14
N ALA A 193 -0.11 14.42 0.20
CA ALA A 193 -1.09 15.48 0.38
C ALA A 193 -2.21 15.49 -0.68
N ASN A 194 -1.91 15.00 -1.89
CA ASN A 194 -2.83 14.95 -3.03
C ASN A 194 -3.25 13.52 -3.41
N ASP A 195 -2.92 12.52 -2.59
CA ASP A 195 -3.27 11.12 -2.86
C ASP A 195 -4.75 10.86 -2.58
N ASP A 196 -5.46 10.36 -3.60
CA ASP A 196 -6.89 10.07 -3.52
C ASP A 196 -7.20 8.76 -4.25
N PRO A 197 -7.26 7.63 -3.53
CA PRO A 197 -7.55 6.32 -4.12
C PRO A 197 -8.92 6.21 -4.79
N ALA A 198 -9.88 7.09 -4.47
CA ALA A 198 -11.20 7.05 -5.10
C ALA A 198 -11.12 7.26 -6.62
N LYS A 199 -10.13 8.01 -7.09
CA LYS A 199 -9.89 8.26 -8.52
C LYS A 199 -9.55 7.00 -9.30
N LEU A 200 -8.94 6.00 -8.67
CA LEU A 200 -8.60 4.73 -9.31
C LEU A 200 -9.84 3.94 -9.77
N PHE A 201 -11.00 4.27 -9.20
CA PHE A 201 -12.26 3.56 -9.39
C PHE A 201 -13.25 4.29 -10.32
N GLN A 202 -12.79 5.26 -11.12
CA GLN A 202 -13.63 5.95 -12.10
C GLN A 202 -13.53 5.31 -13.51
N GLY A 203 -14.67 5.14 -14.20
CA GLY A 203 -14.75 4.56 -15.57
C GLY A 203 -15.59 3.28 -15.69
N LYS A 204 -15.77 2.74 -16.91
CA LYS A 204 -16.66 1.59 -17.18
C LYS A 204 -16.19 0.27 -16.53
N ALA A 205 -14.90 -0.07 -16.60
CA ALA A 205 -14.35 -1.23 -15.89
C ALA A 205 -14.32 -1.00 -14.37
N ALA A 206 -14.18 0.26 -13.98
CA ALA A 206 -14.13 0.68 -12.60
C ALA A 206 -15.51 0.58 -11.90
N ALA A 207 -16.61 0.76 -12.63
CA ALA A 207 -17.96 0.55 -12.10
C ALA A 207 -18.23 -0.90 -11.66
N LYS A 208 -17.70 -1.90 -12.38
CA LYS A 208 -17.79 -3.31 -11.97
C LYS A 208 -16.98 -3.55 -10.69
N TYR A 209 -15.76 -3.04 -10.62
CA TYR A 209 -14.95 -3.11 -9.42
C TYR A 209 -15.63 -2.41 -8.23
N GLU A 210 -16.11 -1.18 -8.42
CA GLU A 210 -16.78 -0.40 -7.40
C GLU A 210 -18.05 -1.10 -6.90
N THR A 211 -18.78 -1.79 -7.78
CA THR A 211 -19.91 -2.63 -7.40
C THR A 211 -19.47 -3.81 -6.53
N ASP A 212 -18.52 -4.63 -7.00
CA ASP A 212 -18.01 -5.80 -6.25
C ASP A 212 -17.46 -5.39 -4.87
N ARG A 213 -16.77 -4.26 -4.84
CA ARG A 213 -16.18 -3.63 -3.66
C ARG A 213 -17.23 -3.14 -2.68
N LEU A 214 -18.23 -2.39 -3.15
CA LEU A 214 -19.33 -1.92 -2.32
C LEU A 214 -20.14 -3.09 -1.74
N ILE A 215 -20.32 -4.17 -2.50
CA ILE A 215 -20.94 -5.41 -2.02
C ILE A 215 -20.11 -6.00 -0.87
N LYS A 216 -18.80 -6.22 -1.06
CA LYS A 216 -17.92 -6.76 0.00
C LYS A 216 -17.91 -5.88 1.25
N ARG A 217 -17.85 -4.55 1.09
CA ARG A 217 -17.89 -3.61 2.22
C ARG A 217 -19.23 -3.67 2.94
N LEU A 218 -20.33 -3.78 2.20
CA LEU A 218 -21.67 -3.92 2.77
C LEU A 218 -21.83 -5.23 3.54
N GLU A 219 -21.30 -6.34 3.03
CA GLU A 219 -21.29 -7.64 3.73
C GLU A 219 -20.52 -7.56 5.04
N LYS A 220 -19.32 -6.96 5.02
CA LYS A 220 -18.52 -6.76 6.24
C LYS A 220 -19.24 -5.88 7.26
N LEU A 221 -19.80 -4.74 6.83
CA LEU A 221 -20.57 -3.85 7.71
C LEU A 221 -21.82 -4.54 8.28
N ARG A 222 -22.49 -5.41 7.52
CA ARG A 222 -23.61 -6.21 8.01
C ARG A 222 -23.17 -7.20 9.09
N LYS A 223 -22.01 -7.84 8.92
CA LYS A 223 -21.43 -8.74 9.92
C LYS A 223 -21.05 -7.98 11.19
N ASP A 224 -20.31 -6.89 11.06
CA ASP A 224 -19.90 -6.05 12.20
C ASP A 224 -21.13 -5.53 12.96
N LYS A 225 -22.17 -5.09 12.23
CA LYS A 225 -23.45 -4.66 12.82
C LYS A 225 -24.12 -5.78 13.62
N ALA A 226 -24.20 -6.99 13.06
CA ALA A 226 -24.82 -8.13 13.74
C ALA A 226 -24.06 -8.51 15.03
N GLU A 227 -22.73 -8.48 15.00
CA GLU A 227 -21.89 -8.73 16.18
C GLU A 227 -22.11 -7.69 17.28
N GLU A 228 -22.20 -6.39 16.92
CA GLU A 228 -22.47 -5.32 17.89
C GLU A 228 -23.91 -5.36 18.41
N GLU A 229 -24.91 -5.68 17.58
CA GLU A 229 -26.29 -5.88 18.03
C GLU A 229 -26.41 -7.04 19.02
N ALA A 230 -25.66 -8.13 18.82
CA ALA A 230 -25.61 -9.25 19.77
C ALA A 230 -25.02 -8.82 21.13
N LYS A 231 -23.95 -8.02 21.13
CA LYS A 231 -23.37 -7.47 22.37
C LYS A 231 -24.36 -6.55 23.09
N LEU A 232 -25.04 -5.67 22.35
CA LEU A 232 -26.06 -4.78 22.92
C LEU A 232 -27.23 -5.57 23.52
N ALA A 233 -27.69 -6.62 22.84
CA ALA A 233 -28.74 -7.49 23.37
C ALA A 233 -28.33 -8.16 24.69
N SER A 234 -27.08 -8.64 24.78
CA SER A 234 -26.54 -9.22 26.02
C SER A 234 -26.54 -8.21 27.17
N ILE A 235 -26.04 -7.00 26.93
CA ILE A 235 -25.97 -5.93 27.94
C ILE A 235 -27.39 -5.53 28.40
N ASN A 236 -28.32 -5.36 27.47
CA ASN A 236 -29.70 -5.04 27.81
C ASN A 236 -30.37 -6.15 28.63
N GLY A 237 -30.03 -7.41 28.36
CA GLY A 237 -30.48 -8.55 29.17
C GLY A 237 -29.98 -8.49 30.62
N GLU A 238 -28.70 -8.15 30.83
CA GLU A 238 -28.14 -7.95 32.16
C GLU A 238 -28.78 -6.76 32.90
N ILE A 239 -28.97 -5.62 32.21
CA ILE A 239 -29.65 -4.45 32.77
C ILE A 239 -31.05 -4.81 33.26
N SER A 240 -31.83 -5.51 32.42
CA SER A 240 -33.19 -5.95 32.78
C SER A 240 -33.19 -6.87 34.00
N THR A 241 -32.24 -7.82 34.05
CA THR A 241 -32.10 -8.73 35.18
C THR A 241 -31.77 -8.00 36.49
N ILE A 242 -30.85 -7.02 36.44
CA ILE A 242 -30.47 -6.22 37.60
C ILE A 242 -31.63 -5.31 38.03
N GLN A 243 -32.33 -4.67 37.09
CA GLN A 243 -33.50 -3.83 37.37
C GLN A 243 -34.60 -4.62 38.06
N ALA A 244 -34.95 -5.81 37.54
CA ALA A 244 -35.94 -6.68 38.17
C ALA A 244 -35.55 -7.02 39.62
N ARG A 245 -34.27 -7.28 39.88
CA ARG A 245 -33.77 -7.57 41.23
C ARG A 245 -33.79 -6.36 42.15
N LEU A 246 -33.52 -5.15 41.63
CA LEU A 246 -33.67 -3.91 42.40
C LEU A 246 -35.13 -3.64 42.75
N ASP A 247 -36.04 -3.85 41.81
CA ASP A 247 -37.49 -3.68 42.01
C ASP A 247 -38.06 -4.67 43.04
N GLU A 248 -37.57 -5.92 43.06
CA GLU A 248 -37.91 -6.90 44.09
C GLU A 248 -37.44 -6.46 45.49
N LEU A 249 -36.20 -5.97 45.60
CA LEU A 249 -35.64 -5.50 46.86
C LEU A 249 -36.32 -4.22 47.37
N ALA A 250 -36.76 -3.33 46.49
CA ALA A 250 -37.44 -2.08 46.85
C ALA A 250 -38.87 -2.28 47.39
N LYS A 251 -39.46 -3.48 47.22
CA LYS A 251 -40.78 -3.85 47.72
C LYS A 251 -40.76 -4.54 49.09
N GLN A 252 -39.57 -4.79 49.65
CA GLN A 252 -39.37 -5.25 51.03
C GLN A 252 -39.23 -4.07 51.98
#